data_AF-A0A813KB08-F1
#
_entry.id   AF-A0A813KB08-F1
#
_cell.length_a   1.000
_cell.length_b   1.000
_cell.length_c   1.000
_cell.angle_alpha   90.00
_cell.angle_beta   90.00
_cell.angle_gamma   90.00
#
_symmetry.space_group_name_H-M   'P 1'
#
loop_
_entity.id
_entity.type
_entity.pdbx_description
1 polymer ?
#
loop_
_entity_poly.entity_id
_entity_poly.type
_entity_poly.pdbx_seq_one_letter_code
_entity_poly.pdbx_strand_id
1 'polypeptide(L)'
;GSARNSGVPRGMLFVAGTVAAGQEVAGEGAAVLMEWSLSIKPTCQNAIVAHDSPIVAIAYGPYDNGPLITADTNGVCRVWDFTPRLWCSQQVDMRPSMSPKNDGPPSARLEVAIASDPLQRALYSIAGDKRLLVWSQTQTWPPRDPDG
;
A
#
# COMPACT_ATOMS: atom_id res chain seq x y z
N GLY A 1 9.41 -37.11 -6.09
CA GLY A 1 10.14 -36.05 -6.79
C GLY A 1 9.47 -35.73 -8.10
N SER A 2 9.56 -34.47 -8.53
CA SER A 2 9.00 -33.91 -9.78
C SER A 2 7.56 -33.39 -9.70
N ALA A 3 7.44 -32.13 -9.32
CA ALA A 3 6.34 -31.26 -9.75
C ALA A 3 6.94 -29.94 -10.25
N ARG A 4 7.50 -30.01 -11.47
CA ARG A 4 7.36 -29.01 -12.53
C ARG A 4 7.60 -27.55 -12.11
N ASN A 5 8.87 -27.19 -12.10
CA ASN A 5 9.31 -25.81 -12.31
C ASN A 5 8.97 -25.40 -13.75
N SER A 6 7.69 -25.16 -14.05
CA SER A 6 7.35 -24.35 -15.23
C SER A 6 7.85 -22.97 -14.86
N GLY A 7 8.90 -22.45 -15.51
CA GLY A 7 9.47 -21.12 -15.21
C GLY A 7 8.51 -19.93 -15.40
N VAL A 8 7.21 -20.20 -15.50
CA VAL A 8 6.13 -19.23 -15.55
C VAL A 8 5.83 -18.74 -14.13
N PRO A 9 6.01 -17.44 -13.84
CA PRO A 9 5.67 -16.88 -12.54
C PRO A 9 4.16 -17.00 -12.29
N ARG A 10 3.82 -17.35 -11.05
CA ARG A 10 2.44 -17.45 -10.56
C ARG A 10 2.28 -16.58 -9.33
N GLY A 11 1.10 -15.99 -9.16
CA GLY A 11 0.76 -15.22 -7.97
C GLY A 11 0.13 -13.88 -8.32
N MET A 12 0.24 -12.93 -7.40
CA MET A 12 -0.31 -11.58 -7.53
C MET A 12 0.82 -10.56 -7.45
N LEU A 13 0.76 -9.54 -8.31
CA LEU A 13 1.69 -8.42 -8.32
C LEU A 13 0.91 -7.12 -8.22
N PHE A 14 1.38 -6.19 -7.41
CA PHE A 14 0.84 -4.84 -7.35
C PHE A 14 1.79 -3.86 -8.01
N VAL A 15 1.26 -2.99 -8.86
CA VAL A 15 2.03 -2.00 -9.61
C VAL A 15 1.40 -0.64 -9.42
N ALA A 16 2.21 0.37 -9.04
CA ALA A 16 1.78 1.76 -9.06
C ALA A 16 2.01 2.37 -10.45
N GLY A 17 1.05 3.18 -10.88
CA GLY A 17 1.18 4.08 -12.02
C GLY A 17 0.59 5.45 -11.67
N THR A 18 0.55 6.34 -12.66
CA THR A 18 -0.07 7.66 -12.54
C THR A 18 -1.08 7.89 -13.65
N VAL A 19 -2.14 8.62 -13.35
CA VAL A 19 -3.13 9.06 -14.34
C VAL A 19 -2.47 10.06 -15.29
N ALA A 20 -2.50 9.75 -16.59
CA ALA A 20 -2.00 10.63 -17.65
C ALA A 20 -2.94 11.82 -17.88
N ALA A 21 -2.42 12.88 -18.51
CA ALA A 21 -3.21 14.04 -18.92
C ALA A 21 -4.44 13.64 -19.77
N GLY A 22 -5.57 14.29 -19.53
CA GLY A 22 -6.80 14.10 -20.31
C GLY A 22 -7.59 12.82 -20.00
N GLN A 23 -7.30 12.15 -18.88
CA GLN A 23 -8.15 11.07 -18.35
C GLN A 23 -9.20 11.64 -17.39
N GLU A 24 -10.45 11.17 -17.51
CA GLU A 24 -11.56 11.64 -16.65
C GLU A 24 -11.64 10.91 -15.29
N VAL A 25 -10.84 9.86 -15.10
CA VAL A 25 -10.93 8.97 -13.93
C VAL A 25 -10.49 9.65 -12.62
N ALA A 26 -9.49 10.53 -12.70
CA ALA A 26 -9.01 11.36 -11.60
C ALA A 26 -8.14 12.51 -12.15
N GLY A 27 -7.67 13.38 -11.26
CA GLY A 27 -6.71 14.42 -11.63
C GLY A 27 -5.43 13.85 -12.23
N GLU A 28 -4.85 14.57 -13.20
CA GLU A 28 -3.53 14.23 -13.75
C GLU A 28 -2.50 14.08 -12.63
N GLY A 29 -1.69 13.01 -12.70
CA GLY A 29 -0.69 12.71 -11.68
C GLY A 29 -1.23 11.99 -10.44
N ALA A 30 -2.56 11.80 -10.30
CA ALA A 30 -3.12 10.91 -9.29
C ALA A 30 -2.54 9.50 -9.46
N ALA A 31 -2.26 8.82 -8.35
CA ALA A 31 -1.70 7.48 -8.41
C ALA A 31 -2.79 6.43 -8.61
N VAL A 32 -2.50 5.46 -9.48
CA VAL A 32 -3.31 4.26 -9.68
C VAL A 32 -2.57 3.06 -9.12
N LEU A 33 -3.25 2.25 -8.31
CA LEU A 33 -2.77 0.94 -7.89
C LEU A 33 -3.42 -0.12 -8.76
N MET A 34 -2.61 -0.93 -9.43
CA MET A 34 -3.04 -2.02 -10.29
C MET A 34 -2.74 -3.37 -9.65
N GLU A 35 -3.72 -4.26 -9.66
CA GLU A 35 -3.61 -5.65 -9.24
C GLU A 35 -3.45 -6.54 -10.48
N TRP A 36 -2.34 -7.27 -10.55
CA TRP A 36 -2.02 -8.16 -11.66
C TRP A 36 -2.02 -9.62 -11.21
N SER A 37 -2.74 -10.46 -11.94
CA SER A 37 -2.59 -11.92 -11.83
C SER A 37 -1.43 -12.37 -12.70
N LEU A 38 -0.41 -12.96 -12.09
CA LEU A 38 0.73 -13.56 -12.77
C LEU A 38 0.36 -14.99 -13.16
N SER A 39 0.38 -15.25 -14.45
CA SER A 39 0.17 -16.56 -15.05
C SER A 39 0.92 -16.62 -16.38
N ILE A 40 0.66 -17.62 -17.21
CA ILE A 40 1.18 -17.68 -18.59
C ILE A 40 0.86 -16.39 -19.36
N LYS A 41 -0.32 -15.81 -19.10
CA LYS A 41 -0.73 -14.52 -19.63
C LYS A 41 -1.06 -13.60 -18.45
N PRO A 42 -0.14 -12.70 -18.07
CA PRO A 42 -0.42 -11.71 -17.03
C PRO A 42 -1.63 -10.86 -17.40
N THR A 43 -2.53 -10.66 -16.44
CA THR A 43 -3.76 -9.86 -16.64
C THR A 43 -3.93 -8.89 -15.48
N CYS A 44 -4.23 -7.63 -15.82
CA CYS A 44 -4.66 -6.65 -14.85
C CYS A 44 -6.09 -6.99 -14.43
N GLN A 45 -6.28 -7.35 -13.16
CA GLN A 45 -7.57 -7.71 -12.59
C GLN A 45 -8.32 -6.47 -12.11
N ASN A 46 -7.60 -5.54 -11.48
CA ASN A 46 -8.16 -4.30 -10.95
C ASN A 46 -7.20 -3.13 -11.18
N ALA A 47 -7.75 -1.93 -11.35
CA ALA A 47 -7.02 -0.68 -11.34
C ALA A 47 -7.86 0.35 -10.56
N ILE A 48 -7.30 0.90 -9.50
CA ILE A 48 -8.01 1.85 -8.62
C ILE A 48 -7.19 3.13 -8.45
N VAL A 49 -7.86 4.28 -8.47
CA VAL A 49 -7.25 5.55 -8.06
C VAL A 49 -6.97 5.45 -6.57
N ALA A 50 -5.70 5.23 -6.25
CA ALA A 50 -5.25 4.88 -4.92
C ALA A 50 -4.86 6.11 -4.12
N HIS A 51 -4.32 7.15 -4.77
CA HIS A 51 -3.95 8.42 -4.14
C HIS A 51 -4.12 9.60 -5.09
N ASP A 52 -4.32 10.80 -4.53
CA ASP A 52 -4.40 12.04 -5.29
C ASP A 52 -3.03 12.58 -5.70
N SER A 53 -1.95 11.93 -5.23
CA SER A 53 -0.56 12.23 -5.61
C SER A 53 0.23 10.93 -5.85
N PRO A 54 1.39 10.98 -6.52
CA PRO A 54 2.15 9.79 -6.89
C PRO A 54 2.52 8.91 -5.69
N ILE A 55 2.36 7.58 -5.84
CA ILE A 55 2.87 6.60 -4.88
C ILE A 55 4.39 6.57 -4.95
N VAL A 56 5.05 6.76 -3.81
CA VAL A 56 6.51 6.73 -3.66
C VAL A 56 7.01 5.48 -2.94
N ALA A 57 6.13 4.77 -2.23
CA ALA A 57 6.48 3.54 -1.55
C ALA A 57 5.32 2.53 -1.60
N ILE A 58 5.68 1.26 -1.79
CA ILE A 58 4.79 0.09 -1.72
C ILE A 58 5.48 -0.96 -0.85
N ALA A 59 4.77 -1.54 0.10
CA ALA A 59 5.28 -2.66 0.89
C ALA A 59 4.20 -3.73 1.09
N TYR A 60 4.62 -4.99 1.05
CA TYR A 60 3.78 -6.12 1.40
C TYR A 60 3.80 -6.35 2.90
N GLY A 61 2.65 -6.77 3.44
CA GLY A 61 2.49 -7.14 4.82
C GLY A 61 3.41 -8.29 5.24
N PRO A 62 3.62 -8.46 6.55
CA PRO A 62 4.63 -9.37 7.09
C PRO A 62 4.15 -10.83 7.16
N TYR A 63 2.98 -11.14 6.59
CA TYR A 63 2.39 -12.47 6.56
C TYR A 63 1.71 -12.71 5.21
N ASP A 64 1.49 -13.99 4.88
CA ASP A 64 0.83 -14.39 3.63
C ASP A 64 -0.56 -13.79 3.52
N ASN A 65 -0.86 -13.19 2.36
CA ASN A 65 -2.09 -12.42 2.11
C ASN A 65 -2.31 -11.28 3.11
N GLY A 66 -1.25 -10.83 3.80
CA GLY A 66 -1.27 -9.63 4.62
C GLY A 66 -1.41 -8.37 3.79
N PRO A 67 -1.76 -7.24 4.41
CA PRO A 67 -2.15 -6.05 3.69
C PRO A 67 -1.02 -5.51 2.83
N LEU A 68 -1.38 -4.85 1.73
CA LEU A 68 -0.45 -3.99 1.01
C LEU A 68 -0.48 -2.60 1.65
N ILE A 69 0.67 -1.95 1.83
CA ILE A 69 0.72 -0.54 2.24
C ILE A 69 1.27 0.27 1.08
N THR A 70 0.62 1.40 0.79
CA THR A 70 1.13 2.40 -0.15
C THR A 70 1.24 3.75 0.51
N ALA A 71 2.24 4.53 0.13
CA ALA A 71 2.40 5.91 0.59
C ALA A 71 2.66 6.85 -0.60
N ASP A 72 2.06 8.04 -0.53
CA ASP A 72 2.19 9.06 -1.58
C ASP A 72 3.18 10.17 -1.23
N THR A 73 3.48 11.03 -2.22
CA THR A 73 4.38 12.18 -2.05
C THR A 73 3.93 13.19 -1.01
N ASN A 74 2.64 13.18 -0.66
CA ASN A 74 2.05 14.08 0.32
C ASN A 74 2.02 13.48 1.73
N GLY A 75 2.55 12.27 1.95
CA GLY A 75 2.55 11.62 3.26
C GLY A 75 1.22 10.97 3.63
N VAL A 76 0.32 10.73 2.67
CA VAL A 76 -0.86 9.90 2.89
C VAL A 76 -0.44 8.44 2.73
N CYS A 77 -0.59 7.66 3.79
CA CYS A 77 -0.41 6.22 3.79
C CYS A 77 -1.78 5.53 3.71
N ARG A 78 -1.90 4.49 2.91
CA ARG A 78 -3.10 3.65 2.82
C ARG A 78 -2.74 2.19 3.01
N VAL A 79 -3.59 1.49 3.76
CA VAL A 79 -3.52 0.04 3.99
C VAL A 79 -4.62 -0.60 3.15
N TRP A 80 -4.24 -1.63 2.40
CA TRP A 80 -5.10 -2.31 1.45
C TRP A 80 -5.19 -3.78 1.80
N ASP A 81 -6.41 -4.24 2.02
CA ASP A 81 -6.69 -5.66 2.01
C ASP A 81 -7.04 -6.07 0.58
N PHE A 82 -6.55 -7.23 0.14
CA PHE A 82 -6.75 -7.72 -1.23
C PHE A 82 -7.37 -9.11 -1.30
N THR A 83 -7.82 -9.65 -0.16
CA THR A 83 -8.56 -10.91 -0.08
C THR A 83 -9.93 -10.64 0.55
N PRO A 84 -11.05 -10.90 -0.14
CA PRO A 84 -11.18 -11.51 -1.47
C PRO A 84 -11.00 -10.55 -2.66
N ARG A 85 -10.87 -9.24 -2.41
CA ARG A 85 -10.68 -8.22 -3.45
C ARG A 85 -9.86 -7.06 -2.90
N LEU A 86 -9.27 -6.25 -3.77
CA LEU A 86 -8.57 -5.02 -3.40
C LEU A 86 -9.53 -3.95 -2.86
N TRP A 87 -9.32 -3.50 -1.63
CA TRP A 87 -10.01 -2.35 -1.03
C TRP A 87 -9.14 -1.64 0.01
N CYS A 88 -9.33 -0.33 0.16
CA CYS A 88 -8.62 0.47 1.17
C CYS A 88 -9.29 0.28 2.53
N SER A 89 -8.60 -0.40 3.46
CA SER A 89 -9.12 -0.65 4.80
C SER A 89 -8.77 0.42 5.80
N GLN A 90 -7.64 1.10 5.62
CA GLN A 90 -7.24 2.21 6.47
C GLN A 90 -6.51 3.29 5.67
N GLN A 91 -6.62 4.54 6.13
CA GLN A 91 -5.86 5.66 5.62
C GLN A 91 -5.30 6.44 6.81
N VAL A 92 -4.03 6.81 6.73
CA VAL A 92 -3.35 7.62 7.74
C VAL A 92 -2.67 8.79 7.05
N ASP A 93 -3.01 10.00 7.49
CA ASP A 93 -2.39 11.23 7.01
C ASP A 93 -1.23 11.61 7.94
N MET A 94 -0.01 11.52 7.42
CA MET A 94 1.21 11.86 8.16
C MET A 94 1.62 13.33 8.00
N ARG A 95 0.84 14.14 7.27
CA ARG A 95 1.17 15.55 7.11
C ARG A 95 1.20 16.22 8.49
N PRO A 96 2.22 17.05 8.76
CA PRO A 96 2.18 17.88 9.95
C PRO A 96 0.93 18.75 9.90
N SER A 97 0.22 18.87 11.03
CA SER A 97 -0.87 19.83 11.17
C SER A 97 -0.27 21.22 11.00
N MET A 98 -0.36 21.75 9.78
CA MET A 98 0.04 23.12 9.53
C MET A 98 -0.88 24.04 10.32
N SER A 99 -0.31 24.82 11.23
CA SER A 99 -1.00 26.01 11.73
C SER A 99 -1.30 26.95 10.54
N PRO A 100 -2.47 27.61 10.49
CA PRO A 100 -2.90 28.42 9.33
C PRO A 100 -2.09 29.71 9.08
N LYS A 101 -0.85 29.84 9.61
CA LYS A 101 -0.03 31.05 9.57
C LYS A 101 1.34 30.88 8.91
N ASN A 102 1.50 29.98 7.96
CA ASN A 102 2.77 29.88 7.22
C ASN A 102 2.57 30.25 5.75
N ASP A 103 2.85 31.51 5.42
CA ASP A 103 3.01 32.05 4.05
C ASP A 103 4.32 31.56 3.39
N GLY A 104 4.82 30.39 3.82
CA GLY A 104 6.03 29.77 3.29
C GLY A 104 5.74 28.91 2.06
N PRO A 105 6.77 28.62 1.24
CA PRO A 105 6.61 27.75 0.07
C PRO A 105 5.99 26.40 0.47
N PRO A 106 5.25 25.75 -0.45
CA PRO A 106 4.55 24.51 -0.16
C PRO A 106 5.51 23.49 0.48
N SER A 107 4.99 22.88 1.55
CA SER A 107 5.66 21.99 2.50
C SER A 107 6.81 21.16 1.93
N ALA A 108 7.91 21.07 2.67
CA ALA A 108 9.03 20.19 2.38
C ALA A 108 8.53 18.79 1.98
N ARG A 109 9.02 18.28 0.85
CA ARG A 109 8.71 16.94 0.35
C ARG A 109 8.95 15.93 1.47
N LEU A 110 7.91 15.22 1.88
CA LEU A 110 8.04 14.18 2.90
C LEU A 110 8.75 12.99 2.26
N GLU A 111 9.90 12.62 2.81
CA GLU A 111 10.50 11.33 2.52
C GLU A 111 9.74 10.28 3.31
N VAL A 112 9.11 9.35 2.59
CA VAL A 112 8.39 8.24 3.18
C VAL A 112 9.11 6.94 2.86
N ALA A 113 9.37 6.14 3.88
CA ALA A 113 9.90 4.79 3.72
C ALA A 113 9.04 3.80 4.51
N ILE A 114 8.83 2.62 3.95
CA ILE A 114 8.06 1.54 4.56
C ILE A 114 8.97 0.32 4.69
N ALA A 115 8.99 -0.30 5.86
CA ALA A 115 9.70 -1.54 6.13
C ALA A 115 8.77 -2.57 6.76
N SER A 116 8.96 -3.84 6.45
CA SER A 116 8.24 -4.96 7.06
C SER A 116 9.17 -5.81 7.93
N ASP A 117 8.65 -6.27 9.05
CA ASP A 117 9.27 -7.28 9.91
C ASP A 117 8.37 -8.52 9.96
N PRO A 118 8.68 -9.52 9.12
CA PRO A 118 7.96 -10.79 9.07
C PRO A 118 7.95 -11.54 10.41
N LEU A 119 9.03 -11.43 11.20
CA LEU A 119 9.18 -12.20 12.43
C LEU A 119 8.24 -11.69 13.52
N GLN A 120 8.15 -10.36 13.65
CA GLN A 120 7.27 -9.71 14.61
C GLN A 120 5.87 -9.43 14.07
N ARG A 121 5.59 -9.85 12.82
CA ARG A 121 4.35 -9.52 12.09
C ARG A 121 4.02 -8.04 12.16
N ALA A 122 5.05 -7.20 12.02
CA ALA A 122 4.95 -5.75 12.13
C ALA A 122 5.28 -5.06 10.80
N LEU A 123 4.67 -3.90 10.59
CA LEU A 123 4.99 -2.96 9.51
C LEU A 123 5.35 -1.62 10.13
N TYR A 124 6.36 -0.99 9.57
CA TYR A 124 6.89 0.29 10.00
C TYR A 124 6.81 1.26 8.83
N SER A 125 6.34 2.48 9.08
CA SER A 125 6.43 3.58 8.11
C SER A 125 6.98 4.80 8.82
N ILE A 126 7.92 5.47 8.17
CA ILE A 126 8.46 6.74 8.59
C ILE A 126 8.05 7.80 7.58
N ALA A 127 7.57 8.94 8.07
CA ALA A 127 7.48 10.17 7.30
C ALA A 127 8.50 11.16 7.88
N GLY A 128 9.06 12.02 7.02
CA GLY A 128 10.19 12.93 7.32
C GLY A 128 10.01 13.96 8.45
N ASP A 129 9.04 13.81 9.35
CA ASP A 129 8.74 14.71 10.46
C ASP A 129 8.94 14.06 11.86
N LYS A 130 9.79 13.03 11.96
CA LYS A 130 10.13 12.28 13.19
C LYS A 130 9.02 11.36 13.71
N ARG A 131 8.01 11.05 12.88
CA ARG A 131 6.94 10.12 13.26
C ARG A 131 7.22 8.75 12.66
N LEU A 132 7.23 7.73 13.53
CA LEU A 132 7.23 6.32 13.17
C LEU A 132 5.84 5.77 13.45
N LEU A 133 5.14 5.36 12.41
CA LEU A 133 3.93 4.56 12.54
C LEU A 133 4.32 3.08 12.56
N VAL A 134 3.79 2.38 13.55
CA VAL A 134 3.92 0.92 13.66
C VAL A 134 2.54 0.32 13.53
N TRP A 135 2.36 -0.52 12.51
CA TRP A 135 1.18 -1.37 12.40
C TRP A 135 1.57 -2.77 12.85
N SER A 136 0.83 -3.28 13.83
CA SER A 136 0.92 -4.66 14.28
C SER A 136 -0.47 -5.25 14.25
N GLN A 137 -0.61 -6.49 13.79
CA GLN A 137 -1.86 -7.21 13.94
C GLN A 137 -2.02 -7.63 15.41
N THR A 138 -2.99 -7.06 16.13
CA THR A 138 -3.33 -7.52 17.48
C THR A 138 -4.02 -8.87 17.40
N GLN A 139 -3.36 -9.95 17.80
CA GLN A 139 -4.01 -11.23 17.97
C GLN A 139 -4.87 -11.17 19.24
N THR A 140 -6.20 -11.15 19.10
CA THR A 140 -7.09 -11.26 20.26
C THR A 140 -7.16 -12.72 20.70
N TRP A 141 -6.76 -12.98 21.95
CA TRP A 141 -6.93 -14.27 22.61
C TRP A 141 -8.34 -14.39 23.24
N PRO A 142 -8.98 -15.57 23.23
CA PRO A 142 -8.51 -16.86 22.72
C PRO A 142 -8.77 -17.05 21.22
N PRO A 143 -8.12 -18.02 20.55
CA PRO A 143 -8.47 -18.42 19.20
C PRO A 143 -9.95 -18.85 19.20
N ARG A 144 -10.74 -18.37 18.24
CA ARG A 144 -12.07 -18.94 18.03
C ARG A 144 -11.87 -20.37 17.50
N ASP A 145 -12.25 -21.37 18.29
CA ASP A 145 -12.33 -22.75 17.80
C ASP A 145 -13.31 -22.80 16.62
N PRO A 146 -12.94 -23.40 15.47
CA PRO A 146 -13.84 -23.55 14.34
C PRO A 146 -14.90 -24.65 14.52
N ASP A 147 -14.79 -25.48 15.57
CA ASP A 147 -15.70 -26.60 15.82
C ASP A 147 -16.29 -26.51 17.23
N GLY A 148 -17.52 -25.99 17.30
CA GLY A 148 -18.46 -26.20 18.40
C GLY A 148 -19.73 -26.81 17.85
#